data_AF-A0A973B5I4-F1
#
_entry.id   AF-A0A973B5I4-F1
#
_cell.length_a   1.000
_cell.length_b   1.000
_cell.length_c   1.000
_cell.angle_alpha   90.00
_cell.angle_beta   90.00
_cell.angle_gamma   90.00
#
_symmetry.space_group_name_H-M   'P 1'
#
loop_
_entity.id
_entity.type
_entity.pdbx_description
1 polymer ?
#
loop_
_entity_poly.entity_id
_entity_poly.type
_entity_poly.pdbx_seq_one_letter_code
_entity_poly.pdbx_strand_id
1 'polypeptide(L)'
;MTSAIVYMSDSPSAPGLVADLEVIGVRVLAMAQACDKLVHDVNFYAPDVLICADAYPAAGLLAALHAVATSAPCPLLVFTSDSDAANITRAAEIDVHVYVVDGYGPQRLTSLIHLAMARFTAAQAVQAELLAVSTRLAERKMVDRAKGILMRARQLSDDDAFQILRTASMHSNQRLGQVSQQIIHSARFAEDVNRSGQLRMLSQRLVKLALLQAAGVQVEASQARLQDSVTRVDAILQALAKNVSQPTLVDLRVQTVGTWMCFKLALQTAAQQGMPKNKLPKIDVTLLDDLAEQLLQEAESLTAGLENAGAVPPLKMLNLVGRQRMLSQRFAKYALLEAIGDGARRPIHAARMAEAQTAFEQGLQYLNALPLSSQAIRAALNTAGLCWASMLAATAQTSGAADQARLARLTNLAHLAEASEELLGVFEALSSHYESSLQMLIG
;
A
#
# COMPACT_ATOMS: atom_id res chain seq x y z
N MET A 1 13.40 -10.95 50.22
CA MET A 1 12.58 -10.09 51.09
C MET A 1 11.69 -9.28 50.18
N THR A 2 10.38 -9.32 50.39
CA THR A 2 9.41 -8.57 49.58
C THR A 2 9.60 -7.07 49.82
N SER A 3 9.56 -6.29 48.75
CA SER A 3 9.72 -4.85 48.76
C SER A 3 8.42 -4.15 48.38
N ALA A 4 8.13 -3.02 49.00
CA ALA A 4 6.89 -2.29 48.77
C ALA A 4 7.10 -0.80 48.58
N ILE A 5 6.30 -0.18 47.73
CA ILE A 5 6.02 1.26 47.81
C ILE A 5 4.67 1.44 48.49
N VAL A 6 4.57 2.45 49.35
CA VAL A 6 3.32 2.75 50.06
C VAL A 6 2.83 4.14 49.68
N TYR A 7 1.57 4.24 49.24
CA TYR A 7 0.85 5.49 49.13
C TYR A 7 -0.05 5.66 50.35
N MET A 8 0.02 6.81 51.03
CA MET A 8 -0.87 7.15 52.14
C MET A 8 -1.47 8.54 51.93
N SER A 9 -2.80 8.63 51.94
CA SER A 9 -3.49 9.93 51.93
C SER A 9 -3.46 10.60 53.31
N ASP A 10 -3.93 11.85 53.38
CA ASP A 10 -4.04 12.61 54.64
C ASP A 10 -5.05 12.01 55.63
N SER A 11 -5.95 11.14 55.14
CA SER A 11 -6.91 10.38 55.94
C SER A 11 -6.79 8.89 55.60
N PRO A 12 -5.73 8.21 56.07
CA PRO A 12 -5.46 6.85 55.67
C PRO A 12 -6.43 5.87 56.36
N SER A 13 -6.94 4.91 55.59
CA SER A 13 -7.70 3.76 56.10
C SER A 13 -6.85 2.78 56.93
N ALA A 14 -5.52 2.93 56.89
CA ALA A 14 -4.53 2.06 57.52
C ALA A 14 -3.34 2.88 58.11
N PRO A 15 -3.52 3.59 59.24
CA PRO A 15 -2.50 4.50 59.77
C PRO A 15 -1.22 3.79 60.28
N GLY A 16 -1.30 2.51 60.66
CA GLY A 16 -0.17 1.70 61.14
C GLY A 16 0.60 0.94 60.05
N LEU A 17 0.21 1.07 58.78
CA LEU A 17 0.62 0.19 57.68
C LEU A 17 2.14 0.03 57.54
N VAL A 18 2.89 1.12 57.62
CA VAL A 18 4.35 1.09 57.41
C VAL A 18 5.06 0.31 58.51
N ALA A 19 4.73 0.58 59.78
CA ALA A 19 5.30 -0.13 60.91
C ALA A 19 4.93 -1.62 60.87
N ASP A 20 3.69 -1.93 60.53
CA ASP A 20 3.22 -3.32 60.43
C ASP A 20 3.88 -4.08 59.27
N LEU A 21 4.15 -3.42 58.13
CA LEU A 21 4.91 -3.98 57.00
C LEU A 21 6.35 -4.34 57.42
N GLU A 22 7.02 -3.46 58.16
CA GLU A 22 8.38 -3.71 58.65
C GLU A 22 8.44 -4.89 59.63
N VAL A 23 7.46 -4.99 60.54
CA VAL A 23 7.35 -6.10 61.50
C VAL A 23 7.20 -7.46 60.79
N ILE A 24 6.45 -7.52 59.69
CA ILE A 24 6.30 -8.75 58.90
C ILE A 24 7.45 -8.97 57.88
N GLY A 25 8.49 -8.13 57.90
CA GLY A 25 9.69 -8.27 57.07
C GLY A 25 9.55 -7.80 55.62
N VAL A 26 8.56 -6.95 55.32
CA VAL A 26 8.42 -6.27 54.02
C VAL A 26 9.21 -4.95 54.07
N ARG A 27 10.11 -4.75 53.12
CA ARG A 27 10.95 -3.54 53.05
C ARG A 27 10.21 -2.43 52.32
N VAL A 28 9.89 -1.34 53.00
CA VAL A 28 9.32 -0.15 52.37
C VAL A 28 10.43 0.64 51.67
N LEU A 29 10.34 0.77 50.35
CA LEU A 29 11.35 1.44 49.50
C LEU A 29 11.11 2.95 49.41
N ALA A 30 9.85 3.36 49.34
CA ALA A 30 9.43 4.75 49.27
C ALA A 30 8.01 4.92 49.81
N MET A 31 7.72 6.13 50.28
CA MET A 31 6.38 6.57 50.69
C MET A 31 5.94 7.77 49.87
N ALA A 32 4.75 7.69 49.31
CA ALA A 32 4.14 8.77 48.54
C ALA A 32 2.88 9.28 49.24
N GLN A 33 2.72 10.61 49.29
CA GLN A 33 1.49 11.27 49.76
C GLN A 33 0.73 11.94 48.61
N ALA A 34 1.42 12.15 47.48
CA ALA A 34 0.85 12.70 46.24
C ALA A 34 1.00 11.70 45.09
N CYS A 35 0.06 11.76 44.14
CA CYS A 35 -0.02 10.83 43.02
C CYS A 35 0.94 11.18 41.86
N ASP A 36 1.47 12.39 41.82
CA ASP A 36 2.27 12.95 40.72
C ASP A 36 3.59 12.20 40.48
N LYS A 37 4.19 11.66 41.55
CA LYS A 37 5.46 10.92 41.50
C LYS A 37 5.31 9.40 41.52
N LEU A 38 4.09 8.89 41.68
CA LEU A 38 3.86 7.47 41.93
C LEU A 38 4.36 6.58 40.78
N VAL A 39 4.09 6.98 39.53
CA VAL A 39 4.57 6.26 38.33
C VAL A 39 6.09 6.31 38.21
N HIS A 40 6.71 7.44 38.55
CA HIS A 40 8.15 7.60 38.53
C HIS A 40 8.82 6.68 39.56
N ASP A 41 8.32 6.70 40.80
CA ASP A 41 8.88 5.93 41.91
C ASP A 41 8.74 4.43 41.67
N VAL A 42 7.59 3.96 41.16
CA VAL A 42 7.40 2.54 40.81
C VAL A 42 8.36 2.10 39.70
N ASN A 43 8.54 2.92 38.65
CA ASN A 43 9.51 2.62 37.60
C ASN A 43 10.96 2.61 38.11
N PHE A 44 11.30 3.54 39.00
CA PHE A 44 12.67 3.71 39.49
C PHE A 44 13.06 2.61 40.49
N TYR A 45 12.18 2.32 41.45
CA TYR A 45 12.46 1.37 42.53
C TYR A 45 12.05 -0.07 42.23
N ALA A 46 11.18 -0.29 41.24
CA ALA A 46 10.65 -1.60 40.83
C ALA A 46 10.21 -2.49 42.02
N PRO A 47 9.19 -2.05 42.80
CA PRO A 47 8.74 -2.77 43.99
C PRO A 47 8.03 -4.09 43.65
N ASP A 48 8.04 -5.03 44.60
CA ASP A 48 7.28 -6.28 44.49
C ASP A 48 5.77 -6.07 44.71
N VAL A 49 5.36 -4.98 45.37
CA VAL A 49 3.95 -4.60 45.56
C VAL A 49 3.83 -3.09 45.78
N LEU A 50 2.80 -2.47 45.21
CA LEU A 50 2.37 -1.12 45.56
C LEU A 50 1.12 -1.21 46.44
N ILE A 51 1.19 -0.62 47.64
CA ILE A 51 0.11 -0.63 48.62
C ILE A 51 -0.39 0.80 48.82
N CYS A 52 -1.70 1.02 48.63
CA CYS A 52 -2.34 2.31 48.85
C CYS A 52 -3.25 2.24 50.08
N ALA A 53 -3.15 3.21 50.97
CA ALA A 53 -4.07 3.40 52.08
C ALA A 53 -4.77 4.75 51.92
N ASP A 54 -6.02 4.72 51.48
CA ASP A 54 -6.85 5.91 51.32
C ASP A 54 -8.29 5.60 51.72
N ALA A 55 -8.85 6.35 52.67
CA ALA A 55 -10.23 6.16 53.13
C ALA A 55 -11.23 6.26 51.99
N TYR A 56 -11.01 7.16 51.02
CA TYR A 56 -11.87 7.36 49.86
C TYR A 56 -11.03 7.66 48.62
N PRO A 57 -10.58 6.65 47.86
CA PRO A 57 -9.66 6.81 46.75
C PRO A 57 -10.26 7.71 45.67
N ALA A 58 -9.77 8.94 45.60
CA ALA A 58 -10.24 9.90 44.62
C ALA A 58 -9.95 9.43 43.18
N ALA A 59 -10.69 9.97 42.21
CA ALA A 59 -10.49 9.65 40.79
C ALA A 59 -9.05 9.88 40.32
N GLY A 60 -8.32 10.83 40.92
CA GLY A 60 -6.91 11.09 40.64
C GLY A 60 -5.99 9.93 41.05
N LEU A 61 -6.24 9.27 42.18
CA LEU A 61 -5.48 8.11 42.62
C LEU A 61 -5.74 6.91 41.72
N LEU A 62 -7.00 6.62 41.40
CA LEU A 62 -7.36 5.54 40.46
C LEU A 62 -6.73 5.77 39.08
N ALA A 63 -6.70 7.01 38.59
CA ALA A 63 -6.00 7.35 37.34
C ALA A 63 -4.48 7.12 37.44
N ALA A 64 -3.85 7.47 38.55
CA ALA A 64 -2.43 7.23 38.78
C ALA A 64 -2.10 5.73 38.86
N LEU A 65 -2.94 4.93 39.52
CA LEU A 65 -2.81 3.48 39.58
C LEU A 65 -2.96 2.82 38.21
N HIS A 66 -3.92 3.28 37.41
CA HIS A 66 -4.05 2.82 36.02
C HIS A 66 -2.80 3.15 35.18
N ALA A 67 -2.24 4.35 35.36
CA ALA A 67 -1.00 4.74 34.70
C ALA A 67 0.18 3.85 35.13
N VAL A 68 0.26 3.48 36.42
CA VAL A 68 1.24 2.49 36.92
C VAL A 68 1.01 1.13 36.24
N ALA A 69 -0.21 0.59 36.27
CA ALA A 69 -0.53 -0.70 35.68
C ALA A 69 -0.16 -0.80 34.19
N THR A 70 -0.25 0.32 33.45
CA THR A 70 0.08 0.38 32.02
C THR A 70 1.57 0.55 31.74
N SER A 71 2.30 1.30 32.57
CA SER A 71 3.70 1.67 32.31
C SER A 71 4.73 0.83 33.08
N ALA A 72 4.42 0.42 34.31
CA ALA A 72 5.28 -0.34 35.21
C ALA A 72 4.44 -1.34 36.02
N PRO A 73 3.98 -2.43 35.40
CA PRO A 73 3.02 -3.34 36.02
C PRO A 73 3.61 -3.99 37.28
N CYS A 74 2.96 -3.82 38.42
CA CYS A 74 3.28 -4.48 39.69
C CYS A 74 1.99 -4.85 40.44
N PRO A 75 2.04 -5.78 41.42
CA PRO A 75 0.90 -6.08 42.27
C PRO A 75 0.37 -4.83 42.99
N LEU A 76 -0.93 -4.59 42.89
CA LEU A 76 -1.62 -3.42 43.45
C LEU A 76 -2.58 -3.84 44.55
N LEU A 77 -2.41 -3.27 45.74
CA LEU A 77 -3.29 -3.49 46.89
C LEU A 77 -3.80 -2.15 47.41
N VAL A 78 -5.10 -2.01 47.57
CA VAL A 78 -5.74 -0.79 48.09
C VAL A 78 -6.51 -1.13 49.36
N PHE A 79 -6.17 -0.46 50.46
CA PHE A 79 -6.98 -0.39 51.68
C PHE A 79 -7.83 0.87 51.63
N THR A 80 -9.13 0.73 51.90
CA THR A 80 -10.08 1.85 51.86
C THR A 80 -11.25 1.64 52.82
N SER A 81 -12.02 2.70 53.07
CA SER A 81 -13.33 2.63 53.72
C SER A 81 -14.47 2.81 52.72
N ASP A 82 -14.15 3.01 51.44
CA ASP A 82 -15.12 3.16 50.38
C ASP A 82 -15.73 1.81 49.99
N SER A 83 -17.01 1.65 50.33
CA SER A 83 -17.82 0.47 50.01
C SER A 83 -18.65 0.63 48.73
N ASP A 84 -18.49 1.73 48.01
CA ASP A 84 -19.25 1.99 46.78
C ASP A 84 -18.91 0.95 45.70
N ALA A 85 -19.93 0.22 45.26
CA ALA A 85 -19.83 -0.78 44.21
C ALA A 85 -19.26 -0.21 42.89
N ALA A 86 -19.52 1.07 42.60
CA ALA A 86 -18.99 1.73 41.41
C ALA A 86 -17.45 1.88 41.48
N ASN A 87 -16.92 2.27 42.63
CA ASN A 87 -15.47 2.43 42.82
C ASN A 87 -14.75 1.07 42.94
N ILE A 88 -15.40 0.05 43.51
CA ILE A 88 -14.89 -1.34 43.49
C ILE A 88 -14.76 -1.85 42.05
N THR A 89 -15.79 -1.65 41.23
CA THR A 89 -15.79 -2.06 39.82
C THR A 89 -14.70 -1.32 39.05
N ARG A 90 -14.61 0.00 39.23
CA ARG A 90 -13.59 0.82 38.60
C ARG A 90 -12.16 0.43 39.00
N ALA A 91 -11.95 0.10 40.27
CA ALA A 91 -10.66 -0.39 40.76
C ALA A 91 -10.27 -1.73 40.09
N ALA A 92 -11.23 -2.64 39.92
CA ALA A 92 -11.00 -3.90 39.20
C ALA A 92 -10.69 -3.68 37.71
N GLU A 93 -11.36 -2.72 37.06
CA GLU A 93 -11.12 -2.36 35.64
C GLU A 93 -9.71 -1.80 35.36
N ILE A 94 -9.06 -1.22 36.37
CA ILE A 94 -7.71 -0.66 36.25
C ILE A 94 -6.62 -1.59 36.82
N ASP A 95 -6.92 -2.88 36.95
CA ASP A 95 -6.01 -3.92 37.46
C ASP A 95 -5.56 -3.71 38.93
N VAL A 96 -6.43 -3.17 39.80
CA VAL A 96 -6.23 -3.31 41.25
C VAL A 96 -6.50 -4.77 41.64
N HIS A 97 -5.46 -5.45 42.13
CA HIS A 97 -5.51 -6.88 42.39
C HIS A 97 -6.26 -7.21 43.67
N VAL A 98 -6.14 -6.35 44.68
CA VAL A 98 -6.82 -6.52 45.96
C VAL A 98 -7.35 -5.16 46.43
N TYR A 99 -8.67 -5.04 46.55
CA TYR A 99 -9.36 -3.86 47.08
C TYR A 99 -10.04 -4.25 48.39
N VAL A 100 -9.62 -3.65 49.50
CA VAL A 100 -10.02 -4.05 50.87
C VAL A 100 -10.79 -2.92 51.53
N VAL A 101 -12.07 -3.14 51.78
CA VAL A 101 -12.98 -2.21 52.46
C VAL A 101 -13.01 -2.51 53.97
N ASP A 102 -12.74 -1.51 54.81
CA ASP A 102 -12.79 -1.57 56.29
C ASP A 102 -12.16 -2.84 56.89
N GLY A 103 -11.10 -3.32 56.24
CA GLY A 103 -10.54 -4.65 56.48
C GLY A 103 -9.06 -4.64 56.85
N TYR A 104 -8.50 -3.48 57.18
CA TYR A 104 -7.12 -3.37 57.62
C TYR A 104 -6.87 -4.15 58.92
N GLY A 105 -5.76 -4.88 58.98
CA GLY A 105 -5.35 -5.61 60.18
C GLY A 105 -3.96 -6.23 60.00
N PRO A 106 -3.01 -6.05 60.94
CA PRO A 106 -1.61 -6.50 60.78
C PRO A 106 -1.50 -8.00 60.48
N GLN A 107 -2.32 -8.81 61.15
CA GLN A 107 -2.32 -10.28 61.00
C GLN A 107 -2.74 -10.75 59.60
N ARG A 108 -3.43 -9.91 58.82
CA ARG A 108 -3.93 -10.24 57.47
C ARG A 108 -2.98 -9.79 56.37
N LEU A 109 -2.02 -8.93 56.68
CA LEU A 109 -1.22 -8.20 55.70
C LEU A 109 -0.40 -9.13 54.80
N THR A 110 0.30 -10.11 55.37
CA THR A 110 1.03 -11.14 54.60
C THR A 110 0.12 -11.90 53.64
N SER A 111 -1.07 -12.29 54.10
CA SER A 111 -2.02 -13.06 53.28
C SER A 111 -2.57 -12.22 52.13
N LEU A 112 -2.87 -10.95 52.37
CA LEU A 112 -3.39 -10.04 51.35
C LEU A 112 -2.31 -9.67 50.32
N ILE A 113 -1.06 -9.48 50.73
CA ILE A 113 0.07 -9.25 49.81
C ILE A 113 0.27 -10.48 48.93
N HIS A 114 0.31 -11.68 49.52
CA HIS A 114 0.42 -12.92 48.75
C HIS A 114 -0.74 -13.09 47.76
N LEU A 115 -1.97 -12.74 48.16
CA LEU A 115 -3.13 -12.76 47.27
C LEU A 115 -2.98 -11.76 46.11
N ALA A 116 -2.50 -10.55 46.37
CA ALA A 116 -2.25 -9.54 45.33
C ALA A 116 -1.17 -10.02 44.34
N MET A 117 -0.05 -10.54 44.84
CA MET A 117 1.02 -11.09 44.01
C MET A 117 0.53 -12.28 43.17
N ALA A 118 -0.28 -13.18 43.76
CA ALA A 118 -0.83 -14.32 43.06
C ALA A 118 -1.81 -13.90 41.94
N ARG A 119 -2.69 -12.92 42.21
CA ARG A 119 -3.61 -12.37 41.21
C ARG A 119 -2.86 -11.66 40.07
N PHE A 120 -1.82 -10.89 40.39
CA PHE A 120 -0.97 -10.26 39.38
C PHE A 120 -0.26 -11.29 38.49
N THR A 121 0.32 -12.32 39.11
CA THR A 121 1.00 -13.40 38.37
C THR A 121 0.02 -14.11 37.42
N ALA A 122 -1.20 -14.40 37.89
CA ALA A 122 -2.24 -15.01 37.07
C ALA A 122 -2.67 -14.09 35.90
N ALA A 123 -2.86 -12.80 36.16
CA ALA A 123 -3.21 -11.83 35.13
C ALA A 123 -2.10 -11.71 34.06
N GLN A 124 -0.84 -11.62 34.49
CA GLN A 124 0.33 -11.57 33.58
C GLN A 124 0.46 -12.84 32.74
N ALA A 125 0.17 -14.02 33.31
CA ALA A 125 0.19 -15.28 32.56
C ALA A 125 -0.85 -15.30 31.43
N VAL A 126 -2.07 -14.83 31.71
CA VAL A 126 -3.14 -14.71 30.71
C VAL A 126 -2.77 -13.71 29.62
N GLN A 127 -2.22 -12.54 29.98
CA GLN A 127 -1.76 -11.56 28.99
C GLN A 127 -0.62 -12.11 28.11
N ALA A 128 0.33 -12.83 28.70
CA ALA A 128 1.42 -13.47 27.97
C ALA A 128 0.89 -14.55 27.00
N GLU A 129 -0.08 -15.36 27.43
CA GLU A 129 -0.72 -16.36 26.57
C GLU A 129 -1.48 -15.71 25.41
N LEU A 130 -2.25 -14.64 25.68
CA LEU A 130 -2.96 -13.88 24.66
C LEU A 130 -2.00 -13.30 23.62
N LEU A 131 -0.88 -12.71 24.06
CA LEU A 131 0.16 -12.20 23.16
C LEU A 131 0.77 -13.32 22.32
N ALA A 132 1.13 -14.46 22.94
CA ALA A 132 1.71 -15.59 22.23
C ALA A 132 0.76 -16.17 21.17
N VAL A 133 -0.53 -16.31 21.48
CA VAL A 133 -1.57 -16.76 20.53
C VAL A 133 -1.75 -15.74 19.41
N SER A 134 -1.83 -14.45 19.74
CA SER A 134 -1.97 -13.37 18.77
C SER A 134 -0.80 -13.33 17.78
N THR A 135 0.44 -13.43 18.28
CA THR A 135 1.65 -13.50 17.44
C THR A 135 1.62 -14.72 16.53
N ARG A 136 1.28 -15.91 17.06
CA ARG A 136 1.19 -17.14 16.24
C ARG A 136 0.12 -17.03 15.15
N LEU A 137 -1.02 -16.41 15.45
CA LEU A 137 -2.07 -16.16 14.48
C LEU A 137 -1.61 -15.18 13.39
N ALA A 138 -0.92 -14.10 13.76
CA ALA A 138 -0.37 -13.14 12.81
C ALA A 138 0.67 -13.79 11.88
N GLU A 139 1.58 -14.61 12.42
CA GLU A 139 2.54 -15.38 11.63
C GLU A 139 1.84 -16.32 10.66
N ARG A 140 0.82 -17.07 11.11
CA ARG A 140 0.04 -17.95 10.23
C ARG A 140 -0.64 -17.19 9.10
N LYS A 141 -1.26 -16.04 9.38
CA LYS A 141 -1.86 -15.18 8.34
C LYS A 141 -0.83 -14.72 7.31
N MET A 142 0.38 -14.38 7.75
CA MET A 142 1.47 -13.99 6.85
C MET A 142 1.91 -15.16 5.97
N VAL A 143 2.04 -16.36 6.53
CA VAL A 143 2.37 -17.58 5.77
C VAL A 143 1.29 -17.87 4.72
N ASP A 144 0.02 -17.88 5.11
CA ASP A 144 -1.09 -18.16 4.19
C ASP A 144 -1.16 -17.11 3.06
N ARG A 145 -0.91 -15.83 3.38
CA ARG A 145 -0.84 -14.77 2.36
C ARG A 145 0.36 -14.95 1.41
N ALA A 146 1.52 -15.31 1.93
CA ALA A 146 2.71 -15.56 1.11
C ALA A 146 2.51 -16.78 0.20
N LYS A 147 1.91 -17.87 0.71
CA LYS A 147 1.49 -19.02 -0.10
C LYS A 147 0.57 -18.58 -1.23
N GLY A 148 -0.50 -17.82 -0.94
CA GLY A 148 -1.43 -17.33 -1.97
C GLY A 148 -0.80 -16.41 -3.02
N ILE A 149 0.30 -15.72 -2.71
CA ILE A 149 1.11 -14.98 -3.69
C ILE A 149 1.89 -15.96 -4.57
N LEU A 150 2.61 -16.91 -3.96
CA LEU A 150 3.41 -17.91 -4.67
C LEU A 150 2.55 -18.79 -5.58
N MET A 151 1.37 -19.22 -5.11
CA MET A 151 0.41 -20.01 -5.88
C MET A 151 -0.04 -19.27 -7.14
N ARG A 152 -0.42 -17.99 -7.02
CA ARG A 152 -0.86 -17.19 -8.18
C ARG A 152 0.28 -16.86 -9.13
N ALA A 153 1.44 -16.53 -8.59
CA ALA A 153 2.61 -16.21 -9.39
C ALA A 153 3.05 -17.46 -10.18
N ARG A 154 3.36 -18.56 -9.48
CA ARG A 154 4.01 -19.74 -10.06
C ARG A 154 3.05 -20.89 -10.44
N GLN A 155 1.73 -20.68 -10.32
CA GLN A 155 0.70 -21.71 -10.57
C GLN A 155 0.93 -22.99 -9.76
N LEU A 156 1.28 -22.84 -8.49
CA LEU A 156 1.63 -23.95 -7.58
C LEU A 156 0.44 -24.39 -6.74
N SER A 157 0.50 -25.64 -6.26
CA SER A 157 -0.38 -26.13 -5.20
C SER A 157 -0.06 -25.46 -3.86
N ASP A 158 -0.97 -25.56 -2.88
CA ASP A 158 -0.71 -25.05 -1.53
C ASP A 158 0.49 -25.74 -0.87
N ASP A 159 0.61 -27.06 -1.07
CA ASP A 159 1.71 -27.88 -0.52
C ASP A 159 3.06 -27.46 -1.11
N ASP A 160 3.15 -27.29 -2.42
CA ASP A 160 4.39 -26.86 -3.09
C ASP A 160 4.80 -25.45 -2.63
N ALA A 161 3.83 -24.54 -2.52
CA ALA A 161 4.08 -23.18 -2.02
C ALA A 161 4.61 -23.19 -0.58
N PHE A 162 4.06 -24.05 0.28
CA PHE A 162 4.55 -24.22 1.66
C PHE A 162 5.97 -24.79 1.70
N GLN A 163 6.28 -25.79 0.86
CA GLN A 163 7.64 -26.37 0.79
C GLN A 163 8.68 -25.35 0.33
N ILE A 164 8.34 -24.47 -0.63
CA ILE A 164 9.22 -23.38 -1.05
C ILE A 164 9.50 -22.43 0.11
N LEU A 165 8.47 -21.98 0.84
CA LEU A 165 8.64 -21.08 2.00
C LEU A 165 9.52 -21.72 3.07
N ARG A 166 9.30 -23.00 3.36
CA ARG A 166 10.08 -23.76 4.34
C ARG A 166 11.55 -23.88 3.92
N THR A 167 11.79 -24.23 2.66
CA THR A 167 13.16 -24.37 2.12
C THR A 167 13.89 -23.02 2.15
N ALA A 168 13.22 -21.93 1.77
CA ALA A 168 13.78 -20.58 1.85
C ALA A 168 14.08 -20.13 3.29
N SER A 169 13.23 -20.50 4.26
CA SER A 169 13.45 -20.28 5.69
C SER A 169 14.67 -21.03 6.22
N MET A 170 14.87 -22.28 5.77
CA MET A 170 16.06 -23.08 6.13
C MET A 170 17.35 -22.48 5.54
N HIS A 171 17.35 -22.09 4.27
CA HIS A 171 18.54 -21.52 3.62
C HIS A 171 18.92 -20.14 4.16
N SER A 172 17.94 -19.31 4.54
CA SER A 172 18.19 -17.96 5.07
C SER A 172 18.37 -17.91 6.59
N ASN A 173 18.20 -19.04 7.29
CA ASN A 173 18.21 -19.14 8.75
C ASN A 173 17.26 -18.12 9.43
N GLN A 174 16.09 -17.92 8.84
CA GLN A 174 15.06 -16.99 9.31
C GLN A 174 13.77 -17.71 9.66
N ARG A 175 12.93 -17.12 10.52
CA ARG A 175 11.61 -17.70 10.84
C ARG A 175 10.71 -17.68 9.61
N LEU A 176 9.84 -18.67 9.49
CA LEU A 176 8.89 -18.78 8.36
C LEU A 176 8.04 -17.51 8.19
N GLY A 177 7.63 -16.87 9.29
CA GLY A 177 6.90 -15.59 9.26
C GLY A 177 7.72 -14.44 8.65
N GLN A 178 9.03 -14.37 8.91
CA GLN A 178 9.93 -13.35 8.37
C GLN A 178 10.14 -13.53 6.86
N VAL A 179 10.38 -14.76 6.41
CA VAL A 179 10.47 -15.08 4.96
C VAL A 179 9.17 -14.76 4.25
N SER A 180 8.03 -15.11 4.86
CA SER A 180 6.71 -14.80 4.31
C SER A 180 6.49 -13.29 4.18
N GLN A 181 6.92 -12.51 5.18
CA GLN A 181 6.86 -11.05 5.15
C GLN A 181 7.73 -10.46 4.04
N GLN A 182 8.94 -10.98 3.82
CA GLN A 182 9.81 -10.55 2.73
C GLN A 182 9.16 -10.80 1.36
N ILE A 183 8.60 -11.99 1.14
CA ILE A 183 7.90 -12.32 -0.12
C ILE A 183 6.69 -11.40 -0.35
N ILE A 184 5.90 -11.15 0.70
CA ILE A 184 4.76 -10.20 0.61
C ILE A 184 5.24 -8.80 0.25
N HIS A 185 6.34 -8.35 0.87
CA HIS A 185 6.91 -7.04 0.61
C HIS A 185 7.43 -6.93 -0.83
N SER A 186 8.23 -7.90 -1.29
CA SER A 186 8.75 -7.95 -2.66
C SER A 186 7.63 -8.00 -3.70
N ALA A 187 6.59 -8.79 -3.47
CA ALA A 187 5.45 -8.88 -4.38
C ALA A 187 4.66 -7.57 -4.45
N ARG A 188 4.40 -6.93 -3.31
CA ARG A 188 3.73 -5.61 -3.25
C ARG A 188 4.54 -4.57 -4.00
N PHE A 189 5.84 -4.55 -3.79
CA PHE A 189 6.74 -3.63 -4.47
C PHE A 189 6.75 -3.83 -5.99
N ALA A 190 6.84 -5.07 -6.47
CA ALA A 190 6.75 -5.37 -7.90
C ALA A 190 5.40 -4.94 -8.51
N GLU A 191 4.31 -5.13 -7.77
CA GLU A 191 2.98 -4.66 -8.17
C GLU A 191 2.93 -3.13 -8.28
N ASP A 192 3.54 -2.41 -7.34
CA ASP A 192 3.58 -0.94 -7.34
C ASP A 192 4.42 -0.38 -8.51
N VAL A 193 5.54 -1.03 -8.85
CA VAL A 193 6.32 -0.71 -10.06
C VAL A 193 5.47 -0.89 -11.32
N ASN A 194 4.80 -2.04 -11.46
CA ASN A 194 3.94 -2.29 -12.62
C ASN A 194 2.78 -1.28 -12.71
N ARG A 195 2.12 -0.99 -11.58
CA ARG A 195 1.06 0.03 -11.50
C ARG A 195 1.56 1.41 -11.95
N SER A 196 2.72 1.84 -11.46
CA SER A 196 3.34 3.10 -11.88
C SER A 196 3.66 3.09 -13.38
N GLY A 197 4.19 1.98 -13.91
CA GLY A 197 4.47 1.81 -15.33
C GLY A 197 3.20 1.86 -16.21
N GLN A 198 2.06 1.37 -15.72
CA GLN A 198 0.78 1.43 -16.45
C GLN A 198 0.28 2.86 -16.67
N LEU A 199 0.58 3.80 -15.76
CA LEU A 199 0.21 5.22 -15.91
C LEU A 199 0.79 5.81 -17.21
N ARG A 200 1.98 5.37 -17.62
CA ARG A 200 2.63 5.81 -18.87
C ARG A 200 1.80 5.50 -20.09
N MET A 201 1.24 4.29 -20.18
CA MET A 201 0.39 3.89 -21.30
C MET A 201 -0.98 4.56 -21.20
N LEU A 202 -1.57 4.59 -20.01
CA LEU A 202 -2.91 5.16 -19.79
C LEU A 202 -2.94 6.66 -20.12
N SER A 203 -1.88 7.42 -19.81
CA SER A 203 -1.81 8.84 -20.17
C SER A 203 -1.94 9.06 -21.67
N GLN A 204 -1.27 8.23 -22.48
CA GLN A 204 -1.33 8.30 -23.94
C GLN A 204 -2.68 7.80 -24.50
N ARG A 205 -3.16 6.67 -23.96
CA ARG A 205 -4.44 6.06 -24.38
C ARG A 205 -5.62 7.00 -24.14
N LEU A 206 -5.62 7.75 -23.03
CA LEU A 206 -6.68 8.71 -22.70
C LEU A 206 -6.81 9.83 -23.74
N VAL A 207 -5.68 10.42 -24.17
CA VAL A 207 -5.70 11.45 -25.23
C VAL A 207 -6.20 10.85 -26.55
N LYS A 208 -5.69 9.67 -26.93
CA LYS A 208 -6.13 8.94 -28.13
C LYS A 208 -7.66 8.74 -28.14
N LEU A 209 -8.22 8.25 -27.03
CA LEU A 209 -9.66 7.99 -26.91
C LEU A 209 -10.49 9.29 -26.93
N ALA A 210 -10.01 10.36 -26.29
CA ALA A 210 -10.65 11.67 -26.36
C ALA A 210 -10.66 12.23 -27.79
N LEU A 211 -9.57 12.07 -28.55
CA LEU A 211 -9.46 12.46 -29.96
C LEU A 211 -10.41 11.66 -30.85
N LEU A 212 -10.53 10.35 -30.64
CA LEU A 212 -11.47 9.50 -31.39
C LEU A 212 -12.93 9.88 -31.12
N GLN A 213 -13.28 10.12 -29.85
CA GLN A 213 -14.59 10.63 -29.47
C GLN A 213 -14.86 11.99 -30.13
N ALA A 214 -13.88 12.90 -30.10
CA ALA A 214 -13.97 14.21 -30.73
C ALA A 214 -14.07 14.15 -32.26
N ALA A 215 -13.50 13.12 -32.90
CA ALA A 215 -13.59 12.87 -34.33
C ALA A 215 -14.91 12.18 -34.75
N GLY A 216 -15.73 11.73 -33.79
CA GLY A 216 -16.96 11.00 -34.07
C GLY A 216 -16.72 9.55 -34.48
N VAL A 217 -15.56 8.98 -34.15
CA VAL A 217 -15.15 7.62 -34.50
C VAL A 217 -15.45 6.70 -33.31
N GLN A 218 -16.32 5.71 -33.52
CA GLN A 218 -16.69 4.71 -32.51
C GLN A 218 -17.04 5.33 -31.14
N VAL A 219 -17.88 6.37 -31.14
CA VAL A 219 -18.10 7.27 -29.98
C VAL A 219 -18.41 6.51 -28.69
N GLU A 220 -19.38 5.58 -28.72
CA GLU A 220 -19.79 4.80 -27.54
C GLU A 220 -18.66 3.91 -26.99
N ALA A 221 -17.96 3.19 -27.88
CA ALA A 221 -16.85 2.33 -27.49
C ALA A 221 -15.66 3.14 -26.95
N SER A 222 -15.33 4.27 -27.60
CA SER A 222 -14.28 5.19 -27.16
C SER A 222 -14.59 5.80 -25.80
N GLN A 223 -15.84 6.21 -25.56
CA GLN A 223 -16.29 6.75 -24.28
C GLN A 223 -16.22 5.70 -23.16
N ALA A 224 -16.66 4.47 -23.40
CA ALA A 224 -16.58 3.39 -22.42
C ALA A 224 -15.12 3.06 -22.05
N ARG A 225 -14.23 2.93 -23.04
CA ARG A 225 -12.79 2.67 -22.82
C ARG A 225 -12.10 3.84 -22.11
N LEU A 226 -12.52 5.08 -22.37
CA LEU A 226 -11.99 6.28 -21.70
C LEU A 226 -12.36 6.25 -20.22
N GLN A 227 -13.62 5.97 -19.90
CA GLN A 227 -14.08 5.88 -18.52
C GLN A 227 -13.41 4.73 -17.74
N ASP A 228 -13.22 3.57 -18.37
CA ASP A 228 -12.43 2.46 -17.80
C ASP A 228 -10.99 2.92 -17.51
N SER A 229 -10.34 3.58 -18.47
CA SER A 229 -8.96 4.07 -18.32
C SER A 229 -8.84 5.11 -17.19
N VAL A 230 -9.79 6.05 -17.06
CA VAL A 230 -9.87 7.01 -15.95
C VAL A 230 -9.98 6.30 -14.61
N THR A 231 -10.89 5.32 -14.52
CA THR A 231 -11.12 4.54 -13.30
C THR A 231 -9.87 3.75 -12.90
N ARG A 232 -9.15 3.18 -13.86
CA ARG A 232 -7.88 2.48 -13.62
C ARG A 232 -6.80 3.42 -13.08
N VAL A 233 -6.66 4.62 -13.64
CA VAL A 233 -5.69 5.60 -13.13
C VAL A 233 -6.02 5.99 -11.68
N ASP A 234 -7.29 6.29 -11.38
CA ASP A 234 -7.71 6.59 -10.00
C ASP A 234 -7.35 5.46 -9.03
N ALA A 235 -7.65 4.21 -9.41
CA ALA A 235 -7.36 3.04 -8.59
C ALA A 235 -5.85 2.82 -8.38
N ILE A 236 -5.04 3.03 -9.42
CA ILE A 236 -3.57 2.95 -9.35
C ILE A 236 -3.03 3.98 -8.36
N LEU A 237 -3.42 5.25 -8.50
CA LEU A 237 -2.91 6.33 -7.64
C LEU A 237 -3.33 6.14 -6.19
N GLN A 238 -4.55 5.65 -5.94
CA GLN A 238 -4.99 5.29 -4.59
C GLN A 238 -4.19 4.13 -3.99
N ALA A 239 -3.88 3.10 -4.78
CA ALA A 239 -3.07 1.97 -4.33
C ALA A 239 -1.63 2.42 -4.01
N LEU A 240 -1.02 3.22 -4.89
CA LEU A 240 0.32 3.78 -4.68
C LEU A 240 0.36 4.71 -3.45
N ALA A 241 -0.71 5.45 -3.16
CA ALA A 241 -0.81 6.27 -1.95
C ALA A 241 -0.77 5.45 -0.65
N LYS A 242 -1.37 4.25 -0.66
CA LYS A 242 -1.37 3.34 0.51
C LYS A 242 -0.05 2.61 0.71
N ASN A 243 0.73 2.43 -0.35
CA ASN A 243 1.87 1.51 -0.34
C ASN A 243 3.23 2.21 -0.32
N VAL A 244 3.31 3.41 -0.89
CA VAL A 244 4.57 4.14 -1.06
C VAL A 244 4.70 5.16 0.08
N SER A 245 5.63 4.96 1.01
CA SER A 245 5.79 5.85 2.17
C SER A 245 7.16 6.51 2.27
N GLN A 246 8.06 6.26 1.33
CA GLN A 246 9.39 6.86 1.32
C GLN A 246 9.28 8.36 0.94
N PRO A 247 9.93 9.28 1.68
CA PRO A 247 9.74 10.73 1.48
C PRO A 247 9.93 11.20 0.03
N THR A 248 10.99 10.77 -0.64
CA THR A 248 11.28 11.12 -2.04
C THR A 248 10.20 10.66 -3.02
N LEU A 249 9.61 9.49 -2.78
CA LEU A 249 8.54 8.95 -3.62
C LEU A 249 7.16 9.55 -3.29
N VAL A 250 6.99 10.06 -2.07
CA VAL A 250 5.78 10.78 -1.67
C VAL A 250 5.64 12.06 -2.50
N ASP A 251 6.71 12.83 -2.66
CA ASP A 251 6.69 14.08 -3.44
C ASP A 251 6.35 13.81 -4.91
N LEU A 252 7.04 12.85 -5.54
CA LEU A 252 6.75 12.44 -6.92
C LEU A 252 5.31 11.97 -7.10
N ARG A 253 4.77 11.21 -6.14
CA ARG A 253 3.37 10.77 -6.19
C ARG A 253 2.41 11.94 -6.03
N VAL A 254 2.65 12.86 -5.10
CA VAL A 254 1.79 14.04 -4.89
C VAL A 254 1.73 14.88 -6.17
N GLN A 255 2.88 15.09 -6.81
CA GLN A 255 2.96 15.74 -8.11
C GLN A 255 2.13 15.00 -9.18
N THR A 256 2.33 13.68 -9.30
CA THR A 256 1.58 12.81 -10.24
C THR A 256 0.06 12.92 -10.03
N VAL A 257 -0.39 12.94 -8.76
CA VAL A 257 -1.81 13.10 -8.41
C VAL A 257 -2.33 14.48 -8.81
N GLY A 258 -1.55 15.54 -8.58
CA GLY A 258 -1.91 16.90 -8.99
C GLY A 258 -2.10 17.02 -10.51
N THR A 259 -1.14 16.51 -11.27
CA THR A 259 -1.22 16.46 -12.74
C THR A 259 -2.42 15.64 -13.20
N TRP A 260 -2.68 14.49 -12.58
CA TRP A 260 -3.85 13.68 -12.89
C TRP A 260 -5.18 14.42 -12.64
N MET A 261 -5.30 15.17 -11.55
CA MET A 261 -6.52 15.95 -11.27
C MET A 261 -6.80 16.99 -12.37
N CYS A 262 -5.77 17.72 -12.79
CA CYS A 262 -5.86 18.66 -13.90
C CYS A 262 -6.22 17.96 -15.21
N PHE A 263 -5.57 16.82 -15.50
CA PHE A 263 -5.81 16.05 -16.72
C PHE A 263 -7.23 15.48 -16.78
N LYS A 264 -7.71 14.92 -15.68
CA LYS A 264 -9.08 14.40 -15.54
C LYS A 264 -10.13 15.49 -15.77
N LEU A 265 -9.91 16.69 -15.21
CA LEU A 265 -10.80 17.84 -15.43
C LEU A 265 -10.80 18.27 -16.90
N ALA A 266 -9.63 18.31 -17.55
CA ALA A 266 -9.51 18.64 -18.97
C ALA A 266 -10.24 17.61 -19.85
N LEU A 267 -10.12 16.31 -19.55
CA LEU A 267 -10.84 15.24 -20.26
C LEU A 267 -12.37 15.37 -20.11
N GLN A 268 -12.85 15.68 -18.91
CA GLN A 268 -14.28 15.90 -18.66
C GLN A 268 -14.80 17.13 -19.42
N THR A 269 -14.03 18.21 -19.44
CA THR A 269 -14.37 19.43 -20.17
C THR A 269 -14.44 19.17 -21.68
N ALA A 270 -13.48 18.42 -22.22
CA ALA A 270 -13.47 18.03 -23.63
C ALA A 270 -14.68 17.16 -24.00
N ALA A 271 -15.12 16.26 -23.11
CA ALA A 271 -16.30 15.42 -23.33
C ALA A 271 -17.62 16.22 -23.36
N GLN A 272 -17.72 17.30 -22.58
CA GLN A 272 -18.92 18.15 -22.52
C GLN A 272 -19.06 19.07 -23.75
N GLN A 273 -17.96 19.44 -24.39
CA GLN A 273 -17.91 20.38 -25.52
C GLN A 273 -18.19 19.70 -26.88
N GLY A 274 -19.15 18.77 -26.97
CA GLY A 274 -19.43 17.95 -28.16
C GLY A 274 -19.36 18.69 -29.51
N MET A 275 -19.00 17.97 -30.59
CA MET A 275 -18.80 18.53 -31.94
C MET A 275 -19.89 19.56 -32.35
N PRO A 276 -19.52 20.81 -32.68
CA PRO A 276 -20.39 21.63 -33.52
C PRO A 276 -20.48 20.99 -34.91
N LYS A 277 -21.69 20.80 -35.43
CA LYS A 277 -21.99 20.10 -36.71
C LYS A 277 -21.22 20.59 -37.95
N ASN A 278 -20.52 21.73 -37.87
CA ASN A 278 -19.80 22.33 -39.02
C ASN A 278 -18.47 23.05 -38.67
N LYS A 279 -17.87 22.81 -37.50
CA LYS A 279 -16.54 23.32 -37.15
C LYS A 279 -15.78 22.29 -36.32
N LEU A 280 -14.48 22.11 -36.57
CA LEU A 280 -13.61 21.36 -35.67
C LEU A 280 -13.75 21.96 -34.25
N PRO A 281 -14.03 21.16 -33.21
CA PRO A 281 -14.20 21.66 -31.86
C PRO A 281 -12.90 22.32 -31.37
N LYS A 282 -13.02 23.44 -30.63
CA LYS A 282 -11.91 24.01 -29.83
C LYS A 282 -11.69 23.16 -28.56
N ILE A 283 -11.55 21.84 -28.70
CA ILE A 283 -10.91 21.08 -27.62
C ILE A 283 -9.50 21.64 -27.54
N ASP A 284 -9.06 22.06 -26.36
CA ASP A 284 -7.66 22.41 -26.15
C ASP A 284 -6.83 21.11 -26.13
N VAL A 285 -6.68 20.55 -27.33
CA VAL A 285 -5.94 19.33 -27.59
C VAL A 285 -4.47 19.51 -27.18
N THR A 286 -3.98 20.74 -27.20
CA THR A 286 -2.66 21.10 -26.68
C THR A 286 -2.58 20.82 -25.19
N LEU A 287 -3.51 21.39 -24.41
CA LEU A 287 -3.52 21.18 -22.97
C LEU A 287 -3.64 19.70 -22.59
N LEU A 288 -4.48 18.93 -23.32
CA LEU A 288 -4.61 17.49 -23.10
C LEU A 288 -3.30 16.73 -23.40
N ASP A 289 -2.62 17.08 -24.50
CA ASP A 289 -1.35 16.45 -24.86
C ASP A 289 -0.24 16.80 -23.87
N ASP A 290 -0.14 18.07 -23.47
CA ASP A 290 0.85 18.58 -22.52
C ASP A 290 0.69 17.90 -21.15
N LEU A 291 -0.54 17.80 -20.63
CA LEU A 291 -0.83 17.11 -19.37
C LEU A 291 -0.55 15.61 -19.44
N ALA A 292 -0.80 14.97 -20.60
CA ALA A 292 -0.51 13.55 -20.79
C ALA A 292 1.00 13.26 -20.87
N GLU A 293 1.77 14.13 -21.53
CA GLU A 293 3.24 14.03 -21.59
C GLU A 293 3.87 14.35 -20.22
N GLN A 294 3.32 15.31 -19.47
CA GLN A 294 3.74 15.57 -18.10
C GLN A 294 3.48 14.35 -17.19
N LEU A 295 2.27 13.78 -17.26
CA LEU A 295 1.92 12.57 -16.49
C LEU A 295 2.80 11.37 -16.88
N LEU A 296 3.17 11.25 -18.15
CA LEU A 296 4.12 10.24 -18.63
C LEU A 296 5.49 10.40 -17.97
N GLN A 297 6.06 11.61 -17.95
CA GLN A 297 7.37 11.89 -17.36
C GLN A 297 7.38 11.68 -15.84
N GLU A 298 6.31 12.08 -15.16
CA GLU A 298 6.14 11.88 -13.72
C GLU A 298 6.00 10.39 -13.39
N ALA A 299 5.24 9.63 -14.19
CA ALA A 299 5.14 8.18 -14.07
C ALA A 299 6.49 7.48 -14.35
N GLU A 300 7.27 7.94 -15.33
CA GLU A 300 8.63 7.45 -15.58
C GLU A 300 9.54 7.65 -14.37
N SER A 301 9.54 8.86 -13.81
CA SER A 301 10.31 9.22 -12.62
C SER A 301 9.89 8.42 -11.40
N LEU A 302 8.58 8.24 -11.18
CA LEU A 302 8.04 7.46 -10.08
C LEU A 302 8.41 5.98 -10.20
N THR A 303 8.29 5.40 -11.40
CA THR A 303 8.69 4.00 -11.63
C THR A 303 10.19 3.82 -11.41
N ALA A 304 11.03 4.73 -11.91
CA ALA A 304 12.48 4.68 -11.71
C ALA A 304 12.86 4.84 -10.22
N GLY A 305 12.18 5.74 -9.51
CA GLY A 305 12.32 5.91 -8.07
C GLY A 305 11.92 4.65 -7.31
N LEU A 306 10.81 4.01 -7.68
CA LEU A 306 10.41 2.73 -7.12
C LEU A 306 11.48 1.69 -7.39
N GLU A 307 11.89 1.46 -8.64
CA GLU A 307 12.95 0.50 -9.02
C GLU A 307 14.26 0.70 -8.25
N ASN A 308 14.70 1.94 -8.06
CA ASN A 308 15.92 2.22 -7.30
C ASN A 308 15.76 1.91 -5.80
N ALA A 309 14.55 2.03 -5.27
CA ALA A 309 14.24 1.78 -3.87
C ALA A 309 14.14 0.30 -3.52
N GLY A 310 14.06 -0.61 -4.50
CA GLY A 310 13.98 -2.05 -4.25
C GLY A 310 14.84 -2.88 -5.21
N ALA A 311 15.65 -3.78 -4.64
CA ALA A 311 16.49 -4.68 -5.41
C ALA A 311 15.66 -5.80 -6.07
N VAL A 312 15.08 -5.54 -7.25
CA VAL A 312 14.40 -6.58 -8.06
C VAL A 312 15.08 -6.73 -9.44
N PRO A 313 15.96 -7.72 -9.61
CA PRO A 313 16.49 -8.14 -10.91
C PRO A 313 15.62 -9.29 -11.48
N PRO A 314 15.00 -9.24 -12.68
CA PRO A 314 15.21 -8.33 -13.81
C PRO A 314 13.89 -7.69 -14.30
N LEU A 315 13.59 -6.47 -13.84
CA LEU A 315 12.46 -5.68 -14.37
C LEU A 315 12.73 -5.11 -15.78
N LYS A 316 13.97 -5.13 -16.27
CA LYS A 316 14.35 -4.52 -17.56
C LYS A 316 13.53 -5.02 -18.74
N MET A 317 13.26 -6.33 -18.79
CA MET A 317 12.47 -6.94 -19.87
C MET A 317 11.00 -6.54 -19.80
N LEU A 318 10.41 -6.62 -18.61
CA LEU A 318 9.03 -6.20 -18.39
C LEU A 318 8.84 -4.70 -18.64
N ASN A 319 9.85 -3.90 -18.29
CA ASN A 319 9.88 -2.47 -18.57
C ASN A 319 9.96 -2.17 -20.06
N LEU A 320 10.73 -2.96 -20.83
CA LEU A 320 10.78 -2.79 -22.28
C LEU A 320 9.42 -3.11 -22.90
N VAL A 321 8.77 -4.22 -22.50
CA VAL A 321 7.41 -4.58 -22.94
C VAL A 321 6.40 -3.49 -22.52
N GLY A 322 6.51 -2.98 -21.30
CA GLY A 322 5.73 -1.82 -20.82
C GLY A 322 5.92 -0.57 -21.66
N ARG A 323 7.16 -0.28 -22.07
CA ARG A 323 7.49 0.83 -22.95
C ARG A 323 6.90 0.63 -24.34
N GLN A 324 6.87 -0.59 -24.88
CA GLN A 324 6.21 -0.87 -26.17
C GLN A 324 4.70 -0.57 -26.12
N ARG A 325 4.02 -0.90 -25.00
CA ARG A 325 2.61 -0.51 -24.78
C ARG A 325 2.46 1.01 -24.86
N MET A 326 3.27 1.77 -24.12
CA MET A 326 3.23 3.23 -24.15
C MET A 326 3.51 3.78 -25.56
N LEU A 327 4.57 3.31 -26.23
CA LEU A 327 4.98 3.80 -27.54
C LEU A 327 3.92 3.54 -28.62
N SER A 328 3.25 2.36 -28.59
CA SER A 328 2.14 2.08 -29.51
C SER A 328 0.99 3.08 -29.36
N GLN A 329 0.61 3.40 -28.12
CA GLN A 329 -0.44 4.38 -27.84
C GLN A 329 -0.01 5.80 -28.18
N ARG A 330 1.26 6.15 -27.91
CA ARG A 330 1.85 7.44 -28.23
C ARG A 330 1.92 7.66 -29.75
N PHE A 331 2.29 6.64 -30.52
CA PHE A 331 2.26 6.67 -31.98
C PHE A 331 0.84 6.92 -32.50
N ALA A 332 -0.15 6.12 -32.04
CA ALA A 332 -1.54 6.29 -32.46
C ALA A 332 -2.11 7.66 -32.06
N LYS A 333 -1.76 8.18 -30.88
CA LYS A 333 -2.08 9.54 -30.43
C LYS A 333 -1.55 10.57 -31.42
N TYR A 334 -0.27 10.53 -31.79
CA TYR A 334 0.30 11.53 -32.70
C TYR A 334 -0.19 11.39 -34.14
N ALA A 335 -0.47 10.18 -34.60
CA ALA A 335 -1.14 9.96 -35.89
C ALA A 335 -2.53 10.61 -35.92
N LEU A 336 -3.31 10.51 -34.84
CA LEU A 336 -4.58 11.22 -34.71
C LEU A 336 -4.36 12.74 -34.66
N LEU A 337 -3.42 13.24 -33.86
CA LEU A 337 -3.12 14.67 -33.77
C LEU A 337 -2.70 15.27 -35.12
N GLU A 338 -1.91 14.55 -35.90
CA GLU A 338 -1.56 14.96 -37.27
C GLU A 338 -2.80 14.96 -38.18
N ALA A 339 -3.63 13.92 -38.07
CA ALA A 339 -4.81 13.76 -38.89
C ALA A 339 -5.88 14.80 -38.59
N ILE A 340 -6.24 15.06 -37.32
CA ILE A 340 -7.39 15.91 -36.92
C ILE A 340 -7.01 17.21 -36.21
N GLY A 341 -5.75 17.41 -35.83
CA GLY A 341 -5.28 18.57 -35.09
C GLY A 341 -5.02 19.82 -35.93
N ASP A 342 -4.47 20.84 -35.27
CA ASP A 342 -4.15 22.13 -35.89
C ASP A 342 -3.02 21.98 -36.93
N GLY A 343 -3.25 22.53 -38.13
CA GLY A 343 -2.27 22.55 -39.23
C GLY A 343 -0.92 23.13 -38.82
N ALA A 344 -0.91 24.13 -37.93
CA ALA A 344 0.33 24.77 -37.47
C ALA A 344 1.25 23.83 -36.68
N ARG A 345 0.69 22.81 -36.01
CA ARG A 345 1.44 21.87 -35.16
C ARG A 345 1.73 20.54 -35.82
N ARG A 346 1.23 20.29 -37.04
CA ARG A 346 1.51 19.04 -37.79
C ARG A 346 3.00 18.68 -37.85
N PRO A 347 3.96 19.60 -38.09
CA PRO A 347 5.38 19.23 -38.12
C PRO A 347 5.87 18.68 -36.78
N ILE A 348 5.39 19.23 -35.67
CA ILE A 348 5.74 18.79 -34.32
C ILE A 348 5.15 17.40 -34.06
N HIS A 349 3.86 17.21 -34.39
CA HIS A 349 3.20 15.90 -34.22
C HIS A 349 3.83 14.82 -35.09
N ALA A 350 4.17 15.13 -36.35
CA ALA A 350 4.85 14.21 -37.25
C ALA A 350 6.25 13.81 -36.73
N ALA A 351 7.02 14.78 -36.19
CA ALA A 351 8.31 14.48 -35.56
C ALA A 351 8.15 13.56 -34.34
N ARG A 352 7.19 13.84 -33.45
CA ARG A 352 6.90 13.00 -32.28
C ARG A 352 6.39 11.60 -32.66
N MET A 353 5.59 11.51 -33.72
CA MET A 353 5.14 10.24 -34.29
C MET A 353 6.33 9.42 -34.78
N ALA A 354 7.24 10.03 -35.54
CA ALA A 354 8.45 9.38 -36.05
C ALA A 354 9.41 8.93 -34.93
N GLU A 355 9.56 9.74 -33.88
CA GLU A 355 10.29 9.36 -32.66
C GLU A 355 9.69 8.11 -32.02
N ALA A 356 8.35 8.07 -31.85
CA ALA A 356 7.66 6.94 -31.26
C ALA A 356 7.78 5.67 -32.11
N GLN A 357 7.64 5.80 -33.44
CA GLN A 357 7.83 4.72 -34.40
C GLN A 357 9.24 4.13 -34.31
N THR A 358 10.27 4.98 -34.39
CA THR A 358 11.67 4.54 -34.35
C THR A 358 11.97 3.81 -33.04
N ALA A 359 11.54 4.36 -31.90
CA ALA A 359 11.76 3.75 -30.60
C ALA A 359 10.99 2.42 -30.44
N PHE A 360 9.80 2.31 -31.01
CA PHE A 360 9.01 1.09 -30.99
C PHE A 360 9.69 0.00 -31.83
N GLU A 361 10.05 0.30 -33.07
CA GLU A 361 10.68 -0.66 -33.99
C GLU A 361 12.02 -1.17 -33.45
N GLN A 362 12.85 -0.29 -32.88
CA GLN A 362 14.08 -0.70 -32.20
C GLN A 362 13.82 -1.64 -31.02
N GLY A 363 12.80 -1.34 -30.20
CA GLY A 363 12.44 -2.17 -29.07
C GLY A 363 11.87 -3.53 -29.49
N LEU A 364 11.03 -3.57 -30.51
CA LEU A 364 10.49 -4.81 -31.07
C LEU A 364 11.60 -5.66 -31.72
N GLN A 365 12.54 -5.04 -32.43
CA GLN A 365 13.71 -5.73 -32.99
C GLN A 365 14.56 -6.35 -31.88
N TYR A 366 14.83 -5.59 -30.80
CA TYR A 366 15.56 -6.10 -29.65
C TYR A 366 14.84 -7.29 -29.01
N LEU A 367 13.52 -7.19 -28.77
CA LEU A 367 12.73 -8.29 -28.20
C LEU A 367 12.80 -9.57 -29.05
N ASN A 368 12.75 -9.43 -30.39
CA ASN A 368 12.87 -10.55 -31.32
C ASN A 368 14.28 -11.17 -31.35
N ALA A 369 15.33 -10.39 -31.07
CA ALA A 369 16.71 -10.87 -31.08
C ALA A 369 17.10 -11.66 -29.81
N LEU A 370 16.23 -11.74 -28.80
CA LEU A 370 16.57 -12.39 -27.54
C LEU A 370 16.65 -13.92 -27.67
N PRO A 371 17.74 -14.55 -27.20
CA PRO A 371 18.03 -15.96 -27.43
C PRO A 371 17.11 -16.93 -26.67
N LEU A 372 16.57 -16.52 -25.52
CA LEU A 372 15.80 -17.37 -24.60
C LEU A 372 14.31 -16.98 -24.56
N SER A 373 13.64 -17.02 -25.71
CA SER A 373 12.19 -16.80 -25.83
C SER A 373 11.42 -18.12 -25.97
N SER A 374 10.37 -18.31 -25.16
CA SER A 374 9.45 -19.44 -25.28
C SER A 374 8.66 -19.39 -26.58
N GLN A 375 8.06 -20.51 -27.02
CA GLN A 375 7.22 -20.56 -28.22
C GLN A 375 6.05 -19.56 -28.14
N ALA A 376 5.44 -19.43 -26.96
CA ALA A 376 4.37 -18.47 -26.71
C ALA A 376 4.84 -17.02 -26.88
N ILE A 377 6.01 -16.67 -26.34
CA ILE A 377 6.61 -15.33 -26.50
C ILE A 377 6.88 -15.04 -27.97
N ARG A 378 7.45 -15.99 -28.73
CA ARG A 378 7.72 -15.81 -30.17
C ARG A 378 6.44 -15.63 -30.97
N ALA A 379 5.40 -16.42 -30.70
CA ALA A 379 4.10 -16.28 -31.36
C ALA A 379 3.46 -14.91 -31.08
N ALA A 380 3.53 -14.44 -29.84
CA ALA A 380 3.03 -13.12 -29.46
C ALA A 380 3.83 -11.98 -30.12
N LEU A 381 5.16 -12.08 -30.20
CA LEU A 381 6.00 -11.08 -30.89
C LEU A 381 5.73 -11.03 -32.40
N ASN A 382 5.51 -12.18 -33.04
CA ASN A 382 5.11 -12.23 -34.46
C ASN A 382 3.76 -11.55 -34.68
N THR A 383 2.79 -11.83 -33.80
CA THR A 383 1.47 -11.18 -33.83
C THR A 383 1.60 -9.67 -33.63
N ALA A 384 2.44 -9.23 -32.69
CA ALA A 384 2.73 -7.81 -32.46
C ALA A 384 3.30 -7.13 -33.71
N GLY A 385 4.19 -7.80 -34.45
CA GLY A 385 4.73 -7.31 -35.72
C GLY A 385 3.65 -7.13 -36.80
N LEU A 386 2.71 -8.07 -36.91
CA LEU A 386 1.59 -7.97 -37.85
C LEU A 386 0.63 -6.82 -37.47
N CYS A 387 0.27 -6.71 -36.19
CA CYS A 387 -0.56 -5.62 -35.69
C CYS A 387 0.12 -4.25 -35.87
N TRP A 388 1.45 -4.16 -35.65
CA TRP A 388 2.22 -2.95 -35.92
C TRP A 388 2.19 -2.56 -37.40
N ALA A 389 2.39 -3.51 -38.31
CA ALA A 389 2.32 -3.26 -39.75
C ALA A 389 0.92 -2.79 -40.18
N SER A 390 -0.14 -3.38 -39.63
CA SER A 390 -1.52 -2.93 -39.85
C SER A 390 -1.72 -1.48 -39.38
N MET A 391 -1.17 -1.14 -38.20
CA MET A 391 -1.24 0.22 -37.67
C MET A 391 -0.52 1.25 -38.55
N LEU A 392 0.67 0.93 -39.06
CA LEU A 392 1.40 1.78 -40.03
C LEU A 392 0.64 1.95 -41.36
N ALA A 393 -0.01 0.90 -41.84
CA ALA A 393 -0.83 0.98 -43.06
C ALA A 393 -2.05 1.91 -42.85
N ALA A 394 -2.70 1.83 -41.70
CA ALA A 394 -3.83 2.69 -41.34
C ALA A 394 -3.43 4.17 -41.22
N THR A 395 -2.24 4.48 -40.69
CA THR A 395 -1.76 5.87 -40.61
C THR A 395 -1.41 6.43 -41.99
N ALA A 396 -0.73 5.67 -42.85
CA ALA A 396 -0.39 6.10 -44.20
C ALA A 396 -1.63 6.46 -45.04
N GLN A 397 -2.72 5.69 -44.89
CA GLN A 397 -4.00 5.96 -45.55
C GLN A 397 -4.70 7.21 -44.99
N THR A 398 -4.36 7.63 -43.77
CA THR A 398 -4.92 8.81 -43.10
C THR A 398 -4.20 10.11 -43.48
N SER A 399 -2.87 10.08 -43.66
CA SER A 399 -2.07 11.29 -43.98
C SER A 399 -2.25 11.81 -45.42
N GLY A 400 -2.65 10.96 -46.38
CA GLY A 400 -2.91 11.36 -47.78
C GLY A 400 -4.25 12.07 -48.04
N ALA A 401 -5.03 12.34 -47.00
CA ALA A 401 -6.46 12.61 -47.08
C ALA A 401 -6.88 14.10 -47.11
N ALA A 402 -6.03 15.01 -47.63
CA ALA A 402 -6.45 16.42 -47.77
C ALA A 402 -7.66 16.57 -48.73
N ASP A 403 -7.77 15.67 -49.72
CA ASP A 403 -8.84 15.63 -50.75
C ASP A 403 -9.79 14.42 -50.64
N GLN A 404 -9.66 13.56 -49.61
CA GLN A 404 -10.55 12.40 -49.46
C GLN A 404 -11.90 12.78 -48.84
N ALA A 405 -12.97 12.12 -49.29
CA ALA A 405 -14.30 12.26 -48.71
C ALA A 405 -14.26 11.97 -47.20
N ARG A 406 -14.96 12.79 -46.40
CA ARG A 406 -15.05 12.71 -44.93
C ARG A 406 -15.27 11.28 -44.40
N LEU A 407 -16.06 10.47 -45.10
CA LEU A 407 -16.35 9.08 -44.73
C LEU A 407 -15.12 8.16 -44.79
N ALA A 408 -14.27 8.30 -45.82
CA ALA A 408 -13.05 7.51 -45.96
C ALA A 408 -12.07 7.81 -44.82
N ARG A 409 -11.93 9.10 -44.46
CA ARG A 409 -11.10 9.52 -43.32
C ARG A 409 -11.59 8.95 -42.00
N LEU A 410 -12.90 8.98 -41.71
CA LEU A 410 -13.46 8.39 -40.50
C LEU A 410 -13.23 6.87 -40.43
N THR A 411 -13.30 6.19 -41.58
CA THR A 411 -13.04 4.75 -41.67
C THR A 411 -11.57 4.43 -41.37
N ASN A 412 -10.63 5.18 -41.94
CA ASN A 412 -9.20 4.98 -41.69
C ASN A 412 -8.83 5.24 -40.21
N LEU A 413 -9.45 6.25 -39.59
CA LEU A 413 -9.30 6.51 -38.16
C LEU A 413 -9.86 5.37 -37.28
N ALA A 414 -10.95 4.73 -37.70
CA ALA A 414 -11.50 3.57 -37.00
C ALA A 414 -10.55 2.37 -37.06
N HIS A 415 -9.96 2.09 -38.24
CA HIS A 415 -8.97 1.03 -38.39
C HIS A 415 -7.71 1.29 -37.55
N LEU A 416 -7.23 2.55 -37.50
CA LEU A 416 -6.11 2.93 -36.63
C LEU A 416 -6.46 2.69 -35.15
N ALA A 417 -7.67 3.04 -34.72
CA ALA A 417 -8.13 2.82 -33.36
C ALA A 417 -8.12 1.32 -32.99
N GLU A 418 -8.68 0.47 -33.85
CA GLU A 418 -8.73 -0.97 -33.66
C GLU A 418 -7.33 -1.60 -33.61
N ALA A 419 -6.48 -1.31 -34.60
CA ALA A 419 -5.11 -1.83 -34.65
C ALA A 419 -4.30 -1.43 -33.41
N SER A 420 -4.49 -0.21 -32.91
CA SER A 420 -3.80 0.28 -31.72
C SER A 420 -4.25 -0.41 -30.42
N GLU A 421 -5.51 -0.81 -30.30
CA GLU A 421 -6.04 -1.53 -29.15
C GLU A 421 -5.69 -3.03 -29.21
N GLU A 422 -5.70 -3.62 -30.41
CA GLU A 422 -5.25 -5.00 -30.62
C GLU A 422 -3.77 -5.16 -30.26
N LEU A 423 -2.91 -4.26 -30.76
CA LEU A 423 -1.48 -4.26 -30.43
C LEU A 423 -1.24 -4.07 -28.92
N LEU A 424 -2.02 -3.21 -28.26
CA LEU A 424 -1.96 -3.05 -26.81
C LEU A 424 -2.27 -4.38 -26.09
N GLY A 425 -3.34 -5.06 -26.49
CA GLY A 425 -3.72 -6.36 -25.94
C GLY A 425 -2.63 -7.43 -26.13
N VAL A 426 -1.97 -7.45 -27.29
CA VAL A 426 -0.85 -8.36 -27.55
C VAL A 426 0.30 -8.13 -26.56
N PHE A 427 0.67 -6.87 -26.29
CA PHE A 427 1.75 -6.58 -25.33
C PHE A 427 1.34 -6.76 -23.86
N GLU A 428 0.05 -6.63 -23.54
CA GLU A 428 -0.48 -7.01 -22.22
C GLU A 428 -0.34 -8.53 -22.00
N ALA A 429 -0.71 -9.34 -23.01
CA ALA A 429 -0.48 -10.79 -22.97
C ALA A 429 1.01 -11.15 -22.94
N LEU A 430 1.85 -10.44 -23.71
CA LEU A 430 3.29 -10.64 -23.72
C LEU A 430 3.92 -10.38 -22.34
N SER A 431 3.44 -9.37 -21.60
CA SER A 431 3.88 -9.09 -20.23
C SER A 431 3.65 -10.30 -19.33
N SER A 432 2.47 -10.92 -19.41
CA SER A 432 2.14 -12.14 -18.64
C SER A 432 3.03 -13.33 -19.01
N HIS A 433 3.34 -13.52 -20.30
CA HIS A 433 4.25 -14.58 -20.74
C HIS A 433 5.68 -14.39 -20.24
N TYR A 434 6.19 -13.16 -20.22
CA TYR A 434 7.51 -12.86 -19.65
C TYR A 434 7.53 -13.01 -18.13
N GLU A 435 6.48 -12.57 -17.43
CA GLU A 435 6.36 -12.78 -15.97
C GLU A 435 6.41 -14.28 -15.63
N SER A 436 5.64 -15.11 -16.33
CA SER A 436 5.64 -16.56 -16.15
C SER A 436 7.00 -17.19 -16.49
N SER A 437 7.64 -16.77 -17.59
CA SER A 437 8.94 -17.32 -18.01
C SER A 437 10.08 -16.93 -17.05
N LEU A 438 10.09 -15.69 -16.53
CA LEU A 438 11.05 -15.25 -15.53
C LEU A 438 10.90 -16.02 -14.22
N GLN A 439 9.66 -16.36 -13.84
CA GLN A 439 9.41 -17.16 -12.66
C GLN A 439 9.87 -18.62 -12.80
N MET A 440 9.82 -19.19 -14.01
CA MET A 440 10.35 -20.53 -14.30
C MET A 440 11.88 -20.61 -14.30
N LEU A 441 12.58 -19.51 -14.57
CA LEU A 441 14.06 -19.46 -14.59
C LEU A 441 14.68 -19.17 -13.21
N ILE A 442 13.89 -18.67 -12.26
CA ILE A 442 14.31 -18.34 -10.88
C ILE A 442 13.91 -19.44 -9.88
N GLY A 443 13.10 -20.42 -10.31
CA GLY A 443 12.92 -21.69 -9.61
C GLY A 443 13.91 -22.72 -10.13
#